data_AF-A0A957A5B0-F1
#
_entry.id   AF-A0A957A5B0-F1
#
_cell.length_a   1.000
_cell.length_b   1.000
_cell.length_c   1.000
_cell.angle_alpha   90.00
_cell.angle_beta   90.00
_cell.angle_gamma   90.00
#
_symmetry.space_group_name_H-M   'P 1'
#
loop_
_entity.id
_entity.type
_entity.pdbx_description
1 polymer ?
#
loop_
_entity_poly.entity_id
_entity_poly.type
_entity_poly.pdbx_seq_one_letter_code
_entity_poly.pdbx_strand_id
1 'polypeptide(L)'
;MLSAPWWLRSAAAFLFAITLLAAASQPAAAQVAGLKAPAPAGTQWEVLAGYNTATHEGIDPYALDLWRKDAETGGTPVLAPMSGTIGYTSDTCVSIRTSEVNLLMCHVFVDPGLSRGDAVAVGQRVATVAPDGQAENNGIAHIHFQLNARSDAPGSTGAPIPFTGQYAIEGVNFDATTEYNAHYLRGFRSTNAEVAGVVAAPPSVDAGPDRTVQPGEVVTLTGTSSGIANLFWVQESGPAVVTNINQGANLSFVAPSDPGAAVKFQLIGNANGTLVTDDVHITVQPPAAEPAGEQQQVASIISGQVFPGGISMVVFSGGTTEELIEAIGCPLPTLAMWASTSTGSLVQYTVGRPAFVNASWTSMFANGLPELTPLLLKCE
;
A
#
# COMPACT_ATOMS: atom_id res chain seq x y z
N MET A 1 19.34 75.72 35.21
CA MET A 1 17.89 75.53 35.45
C MET A 1 17.45 74.29 34.69
N LEU A 2 16.95 73.27 35.42
CA LEU A 2 15.94 72.25 35.03
C LEU A 2 16.22 71.43 33.75
N SER A 3 16.11 70.10 33.64
CA SER A 3 15.78 68.94 34.49
C SER A 3 15.78 67.73 33.53
N ALA A 4 16.25 66.54 33.97
CA ALA A 4 16.16 65.25 33.25
C ALA A 4 14.68 64.79 33.07
N PRO A 5 14.27 63.72 32.33
CA PRO A 5 14.85 62.36 32.22
C PRO A 5 14.82 61.74 30.79
N TRP A 6 15.67 60.77 30.42
CA TRP A 6 15.65 59.31 30.62
C TRP A 6 14.49 58.55 29.89
N TRP A 7 14.85 57.38 29.32
CA TRP A 7 14.03 56.27 28.77
C TRP A 7 13.23 56.49 27.45
N LEU A 8 13.75 55.94 26.35
CA LEU A 8 12.97 55.01 25.51
C LEU A 8 13.92 54.03 24.79
N ARG A 9 13.81 52.76 25.17
CA ARG A 9 14.47 51.64 24.51
C ARG A 9 13.83 51.44 23.15
N SER A 10 14.60 51.51 22.08
CA SER A 10 14.15 51.14 20.74
C SER A 10 13.88 49.63 20.70
N ALA A 11 12.61 49.25 20.65
CA ALA A 11 12.19 47.89 20.33
C ALA A 11 12.47 47.64 18.83
N ALA A 12 13.42 46.76 18.53
CA ALA A 12 13.62 46.25 17.18
C ALA A 12 12.46 45.30 16.84
N ALA A 13 11.51 45.74 16.02
CA ALA A 13 10.50 44.89 15.43
C ALA A 13 11.16 44.04 14.33
N PHE A 14 11.40 42.75 14.60
CA PHE A 14 11.73 41.77 13.58
C PHE A 14 10.46 41.51 12.75
N LEU A 15 10.37 42.12 11.56
CA LEU A 15 9.44 41.65 10.52
C LEU A 15 9.98 40.32 9.97
N PHE A 16 9.36 39.20 10.36
CA PHE A 16 9.48 37.94 9.65
C PHE A 16 8.76 38.08 8.31
N ALA A 17 9.52 38.35 7.24
CA ALA A 17 9.01 38.19 5.89
C ALA A 17 8.83 36.70 5.61
N ILE A 18 7.58 36.21 5.69
CA ILE A 18 7.21 34.89 5.17
C ILE A 18 7.30 34.99 3.65
N THR A 19 8.43 34.58 3.09
CA THR A 19 8.54 34.30 1.65
C THR A 19 7.69 33.07 1.35
N LEU A 20 6.45 33.30 0.91
CA LEU A 20 5.70 32.33 0.15
C LEU A 20 6.53 31.97 -1.10
N LEU A 21 7.20 30.81 -1.06
CA LEU A 21 7.60 30.14 -2.29
C LEU A 21 6.30 29.76 -3.01
N ALA A 22 5.83 30.66 -3.87
CA ALA A 22 4.98 30.23 -4.96
C ALA A 22 5.79 29.19 -5.73
N ALA A 23 5.37 27.92 -5.65
CA ALA A 23 5.80 26.91 -6.59
C ALA A 23 5.38 27.43 -7.97
N ALA A 24 6.30 28.11 -8.65
CA ALA A 24 6.14 28.43 -10.05
C ALA A 24 5.95 27.08 -10.74
N SER A 25 4.73 26.81 -11.21
CA SER A 25 4.49 25.75 -12.16
C SER A 25 5.48 25.97 -13.28
N GLN A 26 6.45 25.06 -13.41
CA GLN A 26 7.31 25.06 -14.57
C GLN A 26 6.38 25.06 -15.79
N PRO A 27 6.56 25.97 -16.76
CA PRO A 27 5.84 25.85 -18.00
C PRO A 27 6.19 24.47 -18.56
N ALA A 28 5.18 23.66 -18.85
CA ALA A 28 5.36 22.40 -19.57
C ALA A 28 6.26 22.70 -20.77
N ALA A 29 7.43 22.10 -20.81
CA ALA A 29 8.34 22.26 -21.93
C ALA A 29 7.54 21.93 -23.19
N ALA A 30 7.38 22.91 -24.08
CA ALA A 30 6.68 22.73 -25.34
C ALA A 30 7.30 21.52 -26.04
N GLN A 31 6.52 20.45 -26.15
CA GLN A 31 6.93 19.22 -26.80
C GLN A 31 7.29 19.59 -28.24
N VAL A 32 8.54 19.33 -28.64
CA VAL A 32 8.99 19.54 -30.02
C VAL A 32 7.99 18.82 -30.93
N ALA A 33 7.37 19.56 -31.85
CA ALA A 33 6.27 19.08 -32.70
C ALA A 33 6.69 17.83 -33.51
N GLY A 34 5.89 16.76 -33.43
CA GLY A 34 6.13 15.48 -34.10
C GLY A 34 5.89 14.27 -33.19
N LEU A 35 5.63 13.11 -33.79
CA LEU A 35 5.57 11.83 -33.09
C LEU A 35 6.98 11.35 -32.77
N LYS A 36 7.17 10.73 -31.60
CA LYS A 36 8.39 9.94 -31.35
C LYS A 36 8.35 8.63 -32.14
N ALA A 37 9.51 8.06 -32.43
CA ALA A 37 9.57 6.71 -32.96
C ALA A 37 9.01 5.69 -31.94
N PRO A 38 8.37 4.60 -32.38
CA PRO A 38 7.81 3.58 -31.49
C PRO A 38 8.88 2.64 -30.88
N ALA A 39 10.07 3.15 -30.56
CA ALA A 39 11.23 2.35 -30.18
C ALA A 39 12.20 3.11 -29.26
N PRO A 40 13.05 2.44 -28.47
CA PRO A 40 14.00 3.09 -27.57
C PRO A 40 14.93 4.10 -28.24
N ALA A 41 15.23 5.18 -27.52
CA ALA A 41 16.15 6.22 -27.96
C ALA A 41 17.52 5.64 -28.38
N GLY A 42 18.07 6.20 -29.45
CA GLY A 42 19.37 5.80 -30.00
C GLY A 42 19.30 4.69 -31.05
N THR A 43 18.18 3.98 -31.18
CA THR A 43 17.99 2.95 -32.22
C THR A 43 17.77 3.55 -33.61
N GLN A 44 18.20 2.83 -34.66
CA GLN A 44 18.04 3.22 -36.07
C GLN A 44 17.01 2.36 -36.78
N TRP A 45 16.09 3.03 -37.48
CA TRP A 45 14.94 2.40 -38.12
C TRP A 45 14.82 2.84 -39.56
N GLU A 46 14.18 1.99 -40.35
CA GLU A 46 13.94 2.20 -41.77
C GLU A 46 12.59 1.61 -42.16
N VAL A 47 12.00 2.13 -43.24
CA VAL A 47 10.77 1.58 -43.81
C VAL A 47 11.09 0.32 -44.62
N LEU A 48 10.58 -0.82 -44.15
CA LEU A 48 10.60 -2.12 -44.82
C LEU A 48 9.53 -2.18 -45.92
N ALA A 49 8.32 -1.71 -45.60
CA ALA A 49 7.21 -1.56 -46.56
C ALA A 49 6.52 -0.22 -46.31
N GLY A 50 6.39 0.56 -47.37
CA GLY A 50 5.91 1.95 -47.33
C GLY A 50 4.44 2.09 -47.72
N TYR A 51 4.06 3.26 -48.20
CA TYR A 51 2.66 3.54 -48.53
C TYR A 51 2.18 2.74 -49.75
N ASN A 52 0.88 2.44 -49.79
CA ASN A 52 0.19 1.80 -50.93
C ASN A 52 0.81 0.46 -51.38
N THR A 53 1.28 -0.38 -50.46
CA THR A 53 1.68 -1.76 -50.77
C THR A 53 0.45 -2.68 -50.80
N ALA A 54 0.64 -3.95 -51.15
CA ALA A 54 -0.44 -4.93 -51.12
C ALA A 54 -0.99 -5.21 -49.71
N THR A 55 -0.26 -4.81 -48.66
CA THR A 55 -0.69 -4.91 -47.26
C THR A 55 -1.14 -3.56 -46.68
N HIS A 56 -0.88 -2.45 -47.37
CA HIS A 56 -1.23 -1.09 -46.96
C HIS A 56 -2.20 -0.48 -47.97
N GLU A 57 -3.45 -0.91 -47.92
CA GLU A 57 -4.49 -0.52 -48.87
C GLU A 57 -5.86 -0.34 -48.20
N GLY A 58 -6.74 0.45 -48.80
CA GLY A 58 -8.07 0.70 -48.26
C GLY A 58 -8.04 1.58 -47.01
N ILE A 59 -8.02 0.97 -45.81
CA ILE A 59 -8.15 1.69 -44.53
C ILE A 59 -6.82 2.20 -43.96
N ASP A 60 -5.70 1.77 -44.52
CA ASP A 60 -4.34 2.05 -44.05
C ASP A 60 -3.32 2.35 -45.19
N PRO A 61 -3.67 3.09 -46.27
CA PRO A 61 -2.76 3.37 -47.38
C PRO A 61 -1.48 4.13 -46.97
N TYR A 62 -1.49 4.74 -45.78
CA TYR A 62 -0.37 5.47 -45.19
C TYR A 62 0.30 4.73 -44.02
N ALA A 63 0.13 3.41 -43.93
CA ALA A 63 0.87 2.59 -42.98
C ALA A 63 2.34 2.41 -43.38
N LEU A 64 3.19 2.21 -42.38
CA LEU A 64 4.61 1.90 -42.54
C LEU A 64 4.94 0.63 -41.77
N ASP A 65 5.65 -0.30 -42.40
CA ASP A 65 6.30 -1.39 -41.69
C ASP A 65 7.72 -0.96 -41.36
N LEU A 66 8.02 -0.85 -40.07
CA LEU A 66 9.28 -0.33 -39.56
C LEU A 66 10.14 -1.48 -39.06
N TRP A 67 11.37 -1.57 -39.56
CA TRP A 67 12.37 -2.53 -39.08
C TRP A 67 13.62 -1.84 -38.57
N ARG A 68 14.34 -2.52 -37.68
CA ARG A 68 15.55 -2.01 -37.07
C ARG A 68 16.75 -2.30 -37.96
N LYS A 69 17.66 -1.32 -38.08
CA LYS A 69 18.85 -1.40 -38.96
C LYS A 69 20.15 -1.68 -38.22
N ASP A 70 20.22 -1.32 -36.95
CA ASP A 70 21.44 -1.39 -36.15
C ASP A 70 21.50 -2.59 -35.20
N ALA A 71 20.44 -3.41 -35.15
CA ALA A 71 20.39 -4.69 -34.46
C ALA A 71 19.18 -5.51 -34.96
N GLU A 72 19.01 -6.70 -34.39
CA GLU A 72 17.82 -7.53 -34.57
C GLU A 72 16.53 -6.74 -34.28
N THR A 73 15.53 -6.87 -35.15
CA THR A 73 14.25 -6.17 -34.99
C THR A 73 13.40 -6.82 -33.90
N GLY A 74 13.24 -8.15 -33.98
CA GLY A 74 12.49 -8.93 -33.00
C GLY A 74 13.06 -8.79 -31.59
N GLY A 75 12.18 -8.71 -30.59
CA GLY A 75 12.57 -8.52 -29.18
C GLY A 75 12.89 -7.07 -28.80
N THR A 76 12.89 -6.13 -29.74
CA THR A 76 13.06 -4.70 -29.40
C THR A 76 11.84 -4.21 -28.62
N PRO A 77 12.00 -3.47 -27.50
CA PRO A 77 10.87 -2.84 -26.81
C PRO A 77 10.12 -1.88 -27.73
N VAL A 78 8.80 -1.80 -27.57
CA VAL A 78 7.95 -0.85 -28.29
C VAL A 78 7.48 0.20 -27.29
N LEU A 79 7.82 1.45 -27.57
CA LEU A 79 7.52 2.59 -26.72
C LEU A 79 6.41 3.44 -27.33
N ALA A 80 5.56 4.02 -26.50
CA ALA A 80 4.51 4.93 -26.92
C ALA A 80 5.08 6.16 -27.66
N PRO A 81 4.69 6.39 -28.93
CA PRO A 81 5.10 7.57 -29.72
C PRO A 81 4.59 8.91 -29.20
N MET A 82 3.49 8.86 -28.44
CA MET A 82 2.74 10.01 -27.95
C MET A 82 1.98 9.64 -26.68
N SER A 83 1.61 10.63 -25.88
CA SER A 83 0.73 10.43 -24.73
C SER A 83 -0.73 10.34 -25.17
N GLY A 84 -1.52 9.53 -24.47
CA GLY A 84 -2.94 9.33 -24.78
C GLY A 84 -3.57 8.27 -23.89
N THR A 85 -4.57 7.57 -24.43
CA THR A 85 -5.13 6.37 -23.79
C THR A 85 -5.04 5.16 -24.72
N ILE A 86 -5.05 3.94 -24.19
CA ILE A 86 -5.17 2.73 -25.02
C ILE A 86 -6.52 2.75 -25.73
N GLY A 87 -6.51 2.81 -27.06
CA GLY A 87 -7.72 2.84 -27.89
C GLY A 87 -8.24 1.44 -28.24
N TYR A 88 -7.29 0.53 -28.45
CA TYR A 88 -7.47 -0.88 -28.79
C TYR A 88 -6.25 -1.66 -28.27
N THR A 89 -6.47 -2.91 -27.89
CA THR A 89 -5.39 -3.81 -27.48
C THR A 89 -5.80 -5.26 -27.75
N SER A 90 -4.85 -6.06 -28.20
CA SER A 90 -4.91 -7.51 -28.39
C SER A 90 -3.54 -8.10 -28.05
N ASP A 91 -3.36 -9.41 -28.24
CA ASP A 91 -2.05 -10.05 -28.04
C ASP A 91 -1.00 -9.61 -29.09
N THR A 92 -1.45 -9.07 -30.24
CA THR A 92 -0.62 -8.79 -31.42
C THR A 92 -0.56 -7.31 -31.81
N CYS A 93 -1.43 -6.47 -31.24
CA CYS A 93 -1.62 -5.09 -31.62
C CYS A 93 -2.05 -4.21 -30.43
N VAL A 94 -1.57 -2.97 -30.40
CA VAL A 94 -1.99 -1.95 -29.43
C VAL A 94 -2.16 -0.61 -30.14
N SER A 95 -3.15 0.17 -29.74
CA SER A 95 -3.33 1.53 -30.24
C SER A 95 -3.33 2.57 -29.13
N ILE A 96 -2.79 3.74 -29.43
CA ILE A 96 -2.83 4.92 -28.57
C ILE A 96 -3.74 5.95 -29.24
N ARG A 97 -4.75 6.43 -28.51
CA ARG A 97 -5.72 7.41 -28.99
C ARG A 97 -5.63 8.73 -28.23
N THR A 98 -5.91 9.82 -28.94
CA THR A 98 -6.21 11.15 -28.39
C THR A 98 -7.61 11.59 -28.79
N SER A 99 -7.95 12.85 -28.56
CA SER A 99 -9.15 13.48 -29.11
C SER A 99 -9.12 13.60 -30.64
N GLU A 100 -7.95 13.60 -31.26
CA GLU A 100 -7.75 13.88 -32.70
C GLU A 100 -7.40 12.65 -33.52
N VAL A 101 -6.66 11.69 -32.95
CA VAL A 101 -6.11 10.55 -33.71
C VAL A 101 -6.17 9.23 -32.97
N ASN A 102 -6.04 8.14 -33.72
CA ASN A 102 -5.75 6.80 -33.25
C ASN A 102 -4.53 6.26 -33.99
N LEU A 103 -3.47 5.97 -33.24
CA LEU A 103 -2.20 5.44 -33.73
C LEU A 103 -2.12 3.95 -33.38
N LEU A 104 -2.06 3.08 -34.39
CA LEU A 104 -2.02 1.63 -34.25
C LEU A 104 -0.59 1.12 -34.45
N MET A 105 -0.19 0.19 -33.58
CA MET A 105 1.05 -0.58 -33.67
C MET A 105 0.70 -2.07 -33.64
N CYS A 106 1.06 -2.80 -34.70
CA CYS A 106 0.79 -4.23 -34.83
C CYS A 106 2.09 -5.03 -35.08
N HIS A 107 1.97 -6.36 -35.03
CA HIS A 107 3.08 -7.32 -35.12
C HIS A 107 4.02 -7.26 -33.92
N VAL A 108 3.41 -7.02 -32.75
CA VAL A 108 4.09 -6.85 -31.47
C VAL A 108 3.43 -7.75 -30.42
N PHE A 109 4.16 -8.19 -29.41
CA PHE A 109 3.59 -8.78 -28.21
C PHE A 109 3.30 -7.68 -27.19
N VAL A 110 2.01 -7.40 -26.97
CA VAL A 110 1.58 -6.35 -26.05
C VAL A 110 1.90 -6.75 -24.61
N ASP A 111 2.44 -5.80 -23.84
CA ASP A 111 2.80 -6.05 -22.45
C ASP A 111 1.54 -6.32 -21.61
N PRO A 112 1.57 -7.29 -20.68
CA PRO A 112 0.39 -7.64 -19.89
C PRO A 112 -0.06 -6.49 -19.00
N GLY A 113 -1.37 -6.40 -18.79
CA GLY A 113 -1.98 -5.40 -17.89
C GLY A 113 -2.43 -4.10 -18.58
N LEU A 114 -2.25 -3.97 -19.89
CA LEU A 114 -2.82 -2.87 -20.67
C LEU A 114 -4.25 -3.19 -21.09
N SER A 115 -5.16 -2.29 -20.75
CA SER A 115 -6.58 -2.35 -21.07
C SER A 115 -7.03 -1.10 -21.81
N ARG A 116 -8.06 -1.24 -22.63
CA ARG A 116 -8.67 -0.09 -23.32
C ARG A 116 -9.11 0.97 -22.31
N GLY A 117 -8.67 2.21 -22.54
CA GLY A 117 -8.95 3.34 -21.67
C GLY A 117 -7.79 3.72 -20.75
N ASP A 118 -6.82 2.83 -20.55
CA ASP A 118 -5.66 3.11 -19.69
C ASP A 118 -4.86 4.29 -20.24
N ALA A 119 -4.40 5.16 -19.33
CA ALA A 119 -3.52 6.26 -19.68
C ALA A 119 -2.13 5.73 -20.07
N VAL A 120 -1.52 6.35 -21.07
CA VAL A 120 -0.16 6.05 -21.53
C VAL A 120 0.58 7.36 -21.75
N ALA A 121 1.80 7.44 -21.24
CA ALA A 121 2.71 8.56 -21.49
C ALA A 121 3.62 8.26 -22.70
N VAL A 122 4.00 9.28 -23.46
CA VAL A 122 5.09 9.16 -24.45
C VAL A 122 6.33 8.53 -23.82
N GLY A 123 6.95 7.57 -24.51
CA GLY A 123 8.10 6.81 -24.01
C GLY A 123 7.76 5.64 -23.10
N GLN A 124 6.50 5.47 -22.68
CA GLN A 124 6.09 4.31 -21.89
C GLN A 124 6.18 3.05 -22.75
N ARG A 125 6.78 1.98 -22.21
CA ARG A 125 6.77 0.68 -22.86
C ARG A 125 5.35 0.11 -22.91
N VAL A 126 4.93 -0.34 -24.09
CA VAL A 126 3.59 -0.90 -24.32
C VAL A 126 3.62 -2.30 -24.92
N ALA A 127 4.72 -2.69 -25.56
CA ALA A 127 4.84 -3.99 -26.20
C ALA A 127 6.31 -4.34 -26.43
N THR A 128 6.53 -5.47 -27.10
CA THR A 128 7.80 -5.94 -27.63
C THR A 128 7.61 -6.36 -29.08
N VAL A 129 8.51 -6.01 -30.00
CA VAL A 129 8.39 -6.44 -31.40
C VAL A 129 8.46 -7.96 -31.49
N ALA A 130 7.51 -8.57 -32.21
CA ALA A 130 7.47 -10.02 -32.34
C ALA A 130 8.63 -10.53 -33.23
N PRO A 131 9.25 -11.69 -32.91
CA PRO A 131 10.24 -12.33 -33.78
C PRO A 131 9.64 -12.74 -35.13
N ASP A 132 10.51 -13.00 -36.11
CA ASP A 132 10.14 -13.51 -37.44
C ASP A 132 9.14 -14.68 -37.37
N GLY A 133 8.07 -14.57 -38.15
CA GLY A 133 7.01 -15.60 -38.25
C GLY A 133 6.00 -15.62 -37.10
N GLN A 134 6.04 -14.64 -36.19
CA GLN A 134 5.13 -14.53 -35.05
C GLN A 134 4.24 -13.28 -35.13
N ALA A 135 3.21 -13.20 -34.28
CA ALA A 135 2.25 -12.10 -34.22
C ALA A 135 1.74 -11.64 -35.60
N GLU A 136 1.51 -12.60 -36.51
CA GLU A 136 1.01 -12.38 -37.87
C GLU A 136 1.91 -11.49 -38.76
N ASN A 137 3.20 -11.37 -38.44
CA ASN A 137 4.16 -10.51 -39.16
C ASN A 137 4.63 -11.03 -40.53
N ASN A 138 3.96 -12.05 -41.05
CA ASN A 138 4.23 -12.66 -42.37
C ASN A 138 5.71 -13.03 -42.62
N GLY A 139 6.43 -13.42 -41.57
CA GLY A 139 7.77 -13.99 -41.66
C GLY A 139 8.92 -13.01 -41.44
N ILE A 140 8.68 -11.71 -41.24
CA ILE A 140 9.74 -10.72 -40.98
C ILE A 140 9.32 -9.86 -39.79
N ALA A 141 10.17 -9.73 -38.78
CA ALA A 141 9.94 -8.86 -37.64
C ALA A 141 9.93 -7.38 -38.06
N HIS A 142 8.82 -6.70 -37.79
CA HIS A 142 8.63 -5.27 -38.02
C HIS A 142 7.53 -4.75 -37.09
N ILE A 143 7.40 -3.43 -37.00
CA ILE A 143 6.24 -2.76 -36.40
C ILE A 143 5.39 -2.22 -37.54
N HIS A 144 4.17 -2.73 -37.70
CA HIS A 144 3.19 -2.07 -38.57
C HIS A 144 2.67 -0.82 -37.86
N PHE A 145 2.84 0.34 -38.48
CA PHE A 145 2.65 1.65 -37.88
C PHE A 145 1.67 2.49 -38.70
N GLN A 146 0.49 2.73 -38.12
CA GLN A 146 -0.63 3.36 -38.82
C GLN A 146 -1.22 4.51 -37.99
N LEU A 147 -1.59 5.61 -38.64
CA LEU A 147 -2.27 6.74 -38.02
C LEU A 147 -3.58 7.04 -38.74
N ASN A 148 -4.66 7.16 -37.96
CA ASN A 148 -5.97 7.55 -38.46
C ASN A 148 -6.55 8.70 -37.64
N ALA A 149 -7.43 9.49 -38.24
CA ALA A 149 -8.25 10.47 -37.55
C ALA A 149 -9.14 9.80 -36.51
N ARG A 150 -9.42 10.48 -35.40
CA ARG A 150 -10.34 9.95 -34.38
C ARG A 150 -11.73 9.78 -34.99
N SER A 151 -12.28 8.59 -34.80
CA SER A 151 -13.67 8.26 -35.12
C SER A 151 -14.27 7.44 -33.99
N ASP A 152 -15.45 7.85 -33.53
CA ASP A 152 -16.26 7.10 -32.56
C ASP A 152 -17.40 6.31 -33.24
N ALA A 153 -17.46 6.35 -34.58
CA ALA A 153 -18.45 5.60 -35.33
C ALA A 153 -18.21 4.09 -35.16
N PRO A 154 -19.25 3.27 -34.88
CA PRO A 154 -19.10 1.83 -34.71
C PRO A 154 -18.41 1.18 -35.93
N GLY A 155 -17.34 0.42 -35.68
CA GLY A 155 -16.58 -0.27 -36.73
C GLY A 155 -15.66 0.62 -37.57
N SER A 156 -15.56 1.92 -37.29
CA SER A 156 -14.67 2.83 -37.99
C SER A 156 -13.29 2.90 -37.34
N THR A 157 -12.24 2.80 -38.15
CA THR A 157 -10.86 3.13 -37.73
C THR A 157 -10.52 4.61 -37.93
N GLY A 158 -11.41 5.38 -38.55
CA GLY A 158 -11.21 6.77 -38.97
C GLY A 158 -10.47 6.91 -40.30
N ALA A 159 -10.39 8.14 -40.83
CA ALA A 159 -9.69 8.39 -42.10
C ALA A 159 -8.16 8.26 -41.91
N PRO A 160 -7.44 7.58 -42.82
CA PRO A 160 -5.99 7.43 -42.72
C PRO A 160 -5.27 8.79 -42.86
N ILE A 161 -4.23 9.01 -42.07
CA ILE A 161 -3.45 10.25 -42.02
C ILE A 161 -1.97 9.96 -42.36
N PRO A 162 -1.34 10.69 -43.29
CA PRO A 162 0.09 10.56 -43.56
C PRO A 162 0.94 11.14 -42.41
N PHE A 163 2.12 10.58 -42.18
CA PHE A 163 3.04 11.01 -41.11
C PHE A 163 3.78 12.29 -41.48
N THR A 164 3.07 13.43 -41.48
CA THR A 164 3.61 14.74 -41.88
C THR A 164 3.27 15.84 -40.86
N GLY A 165 4.04 16.93 -40.89
CA GLY A 165 3.78 18.10 -40.06
C GLY A 165 3.84 17.76 -38.57
N GLN A 166 2.76 18.01 -37.83
CA GLN A 166 2.66 17.66 -36.41
C GLN A 166 2.71 16.15 -36.12
N TYR A 167 2.51 15.31 -37.15
CA TYR A 167 2.58 13.85 -37.07
C TYR A 167 3.84 13.27 -37.73
N ALA A 168 4.82 14.10 -38.11
CA ALA A 168 6.11 13.64 -38.60
C ALA A 168 6.80 12.76 -37.54
N ILE A 169 7.40 11.65 -37.96
CA ILE A 169 8.09 10.73 -37.05
C ILE A 169 9.51 11.23 -36.85
N GLU A 170 9.86 11.63 -35.63
CA GLU A 170 11.17 12.22 -35.32
C GLU A 170 11.49 13.45 -36.21
N GLY A 171 10.44 14.18 -36.61
CA GLY A 171 10.54 15.32 -37.53
C GLY A 171 10.70 14.94 -39.02
N VAL A 172 10.68 13.65 -39.36
CA VAL A 172 10.72 13.17 -40.76
C VAL A 172 9.30 13.07 -41.32
N ASN A 173 9.02 13.86 -42.37
CA ASN A 173 7.74 13.84 -43.08
C ASN A 173 7.67 12.69 -44.08
N PHE A 174 6.63 11.87 -44.01
CA PHE A 174 6.26 10.87 -45.02
C PHE A 174 5.06 11.39 -45.80
N ASP A 175 5.34 12.15 -46.86
CA ASP A 175 4.31 12.86 -47.62
C ASP A 175 3.30 11.91 -48.28
N ALA A 176 2.03 12.33 -48.31
CA ALA A 176 0.97 11.58 -48.96
C ALA A 176 1.26 11.44 -50.46
N THR A 177 1.09 10.22 -50.95
CA THR A 177 1.29 9.85 -52.34
C THR A 177 0.51 8.58 -52.63
N THR A 178 0.23 8.32 -53.91
CA THR A 178 -0.36 7.07 -54.40
C THR A 178 0.68 6.12 -55.00
N GLU A 179 1.97 6.49 -54.95
CA GLU A 179 3.05 5.65 -55.44
C GLU A 179 3.13 4.35 -54.62
N TYR A 180 3.30 3.24 -55.34
CA TYR A 180 3.47 1.92 -54.72
C TYR A 180 4.76 1.86 -53.91
N ASN A 181 4.65 1.38 -52.67
CA ASN A 181 5.76 1.24 -51.72
C ASN A 181 6.52 2.55 -51.46
N ALA A 182 5.81 3.69 -51.44
CA ALA A 182 6.45 4.98 -51.26
C ALA A 182 7.13 5.10 -49.89
N HIS A 183 8.27 5.80 -49.85
CA HIS A 183 9.15 5.94 -48.67
C HIS A 183 9.90 4.68 -48.26
N TYR A 184 9.92 3.62 -49.08
CA TYR A 184 10.81 2.47 -48.89
C TYR A 184 12.26 2.89 -48.68
N LEU A 185 12.96 2.22 -47.75
CA LEU A 185 14.34 2.52 -47.32
C LEU A 185 14.55 3.91 -46.68
N ARG A 186 13.48 4.66 -46.43
CA ARG A 186 13.61 5.92 -45.69
C ARG A 186 13.77 5.62 -44.22
N GLY A 187 14.79 6.21 -43.60
CA GLY A 187 15.14 5.95 -42.20
C GLY A 187 15.08 7.16 -41.28
N PHE A 188 15.09 6.87 -39.99
CA PHE A 188 15.17 7.84 -38.90
C PHE A 188 15.86 7.21 -37.68
N ARG A 189 16.27 8.06 -36.74
CA ARG A 189 16.82 7.63 -35.44
C ARG A 189 15.82 7.95 -34.35
N SER A 190 15.51 6.99 -33.49
CA SER A 190 14.63 7.21 -32.36
C SER A 190 15.25 8.16 -31.34
N THR A 191 14.46 9.11 -30.85
CA THR A 191 14.77 9.91 -29.66
C THR A 191 13.82 9.60 -28.49
N ASN A 192 13.04 8.52 -28.59
CA ASN A 192 12.03 8.16 -27.60
C ASN A 192 12.67 7.54 -26.35
N ALA A 193 12.89 8.33 -25.30
CA ALA A 193 13.44 7.84 -24.06
C ALA A 193 12.39 7.01 -23.31
N GLU A 194 12.77 5.83 -22.83
CA GLU A 194 11.88 5.00 -22.03
C GLU A 194 11.54 5.69 -20.71
N VAL A 195 10.25 5.78 -20.39
CA VAL A 195 9.77 6.27 -19.10
C VAL A 195 9.09 5.13 -18.35
N ALA A 196 9.25 5.10 -17.02
CA ALA A 196 8.50 4.18 -16.18
C ALA A 196 6.99 4.48 -16.36
N GLY A 197 6.22 3.44 -16.71
CA GLY A 197 4.84 3.61 -17.15
C GLY A 197 3.94 4.32 -16.14
N VAL A 198 3.07 5.20 -16.62
CA VAL A 198 2.00 5.80 -15.83
C VAL A 198 0.79 4.87 -15.95
N VAL A 199 0.84 3.70 -15.33
CA VAL A 199 -0.37 2.89 -15.17
C VAL A 199 -1.24 3.65 -14.17
N ALA A 200 -2.30 4.30 -14.65
CA ALA A 200 -3.31 4.82 -13.74
C ALA A 200 -3.78 3.65 -12.88
N ALA A 201 -3.62 3.74 -11.56
CA ALA A 201 -4.04 2.69 -10.66
C ALA A 201 -5.53 2.36 -10.93
N PRO A 202 -5.92 1.07 -10.92
CA PRO A 202 -7.30 0.69 -11.20
C PRO A 202 -8.25 1.45 -10.26
N PRO A 203 -9.47 1.79 -10.72
CA PRO A 203 -10.43 2.48 -9.88
C PRO A 203 -10.72 1.65 -8.63
N SER A 204 -10.62 2.29 -7.47
CA SER A 204 -10.78 1.63 -6.17
C SER A 204 -11.62 2.48 -5.24
N VAL A 205 -12.29 1.84 -4.29
CA VAL A 205 -12.91 2.47 -3.14
C VAL A 205 -12.36 1.83 -1.87
N ASP A 206 -12.29 2.60 -0.80
CA ASP A 206 -11.84 2.16 0.53
C ASP A 206 -12.81 2.73 1.57
N ALA A 207 -13.52 1.84 2.27
CA ALA A 207 -14.51 2.14 3.29
C ALA A 207 -13.88 2.58 4.63
N GLY A 208 -12.56 2.49 4.75
CA GLY A 208 -11.82 2.67 5.98
C GLY A 208 -11.81 1.43 6.86
N PRO A 209 -11.04 1.46 7.96
CA PRO A 209 -10.89 0.30 8.83
C PRO A 209 -12.17 0.02 9.64
N ASP A 210 -12.36 -1.25 9.98
CA ASP A 210 -13.35 -1.70 10.97
C ASP A 210 -13.18 -0.96 12.30
N ARG A 211 -14.30 -0.68 12.98
CA ARG A 211 -14.32 0.09 14.24
C ARG A 211 -15.02 -0.66 15.36
N THR A 212 -14.49 -0.50 16.57
CA THR A 212 -15.20 -0.77 17.82
C THR A 212 -15.60 0.55 18.47
N VAL A 213 -16.87 0.71 18.82
CA VAL A 213 -17.46 1.97 19.29
C VAL A 213 -18.28 1.76 20.56
N GLN A 214 -18.48 2.80 21.36
CA GLN A 214 -19.33 2.72 22.55
C GLN A 214 -20.82 2.69 22.16
N PRO A 215 -21.69 2.06 22.97
CA PRO A 215 -23.13 2.15 22.78
C PRO A 215 -23.61 3.61 22.69
N GLY A 216 -24.36 3.95 21.62
CA GLY A 216 -24.87 5.31 21.40
C GLY A 216 -23.84 6.35 20.94
N GLU A 217 -22.61 5.95 20.63
CA GLU A 217 -21.59 6.84 20.05
C GLU A 217 -22.03 7.39 18.68
N VAL A 218 -21.75 8.66 18.41
CA VAL A 218 -21.90 9.23 17.05
C VAL A 218 -20.68 8.84 16.24
N VAL A 219 -20.90 8.03 15.20
CA VAL A 219 -19.85 7.50 14.34
C VAL A 219 -19.90 8.20 12.99
N THR A 220 -18.75 8.68 12.52
CA THR A 220 -18.55 9.16 11.14
C THR A 220 -17.58 8.22 10.43
N LEU A 221 -18.01 7.69 9.28
CA LEU A 221 -17.21 6.95 8.33
C LEU A 221 -16.84 7.86 7.17
N THR A 222 -15.60 7.78 6.71
CA THR A 222 -15.06 8.55 5.59
C THR A 222 -14.43 7.59 4.60
N GLY A 223 -15.12 7.38 3.49
CA GLY A 223 -14.63 6.60 2.38
C GLY A 223 -13.64 7.39 1.53
N THR A 224 -12.72 6.69 0.89
CA THR A 224 -11.85 7.28 -0.13
C THR A 224 -11.98 6.53 -1.45
N SER A 225 -11.57 7.16 -2.55
CA SER A 225 -11.58 6.53 -3.86
C SER A 225 -10.43 7.02 -4.73
N SER A 226 -10.01 6.14 -5.65
CA SER A 226 -9.14 6.47 -6.77
C SER A 226 -9.91 6.27 -8.07
N GLY A 227 -9.86 7.24 -8.99
CA GLY A 227 -10.51 7.13 -10.30
C GLY A 227 -12.05 7.10 -10.30
N ILE A 228 -12.70 7.37 -9.17
CA ILE A 228 -14.17 7.38 -9.03
C ILE A 228 -14.63 8.67 -8.34
N ALA A 229 -15.53 9.41 -8.99
CA ALA A 229 -16.04 10.70 -8.48
C ALA A 229 -17.29 10.56 -7.59
N ASN A 230 -18.14 9.58 -7.87
CA ASN A 230 -19.42 9.40 -7.17
C ASN A 230 -19.36 8.18 -6.26
N LEU A 231 -19.53 8.43 -4.96
CA LEU A 231 -19.57 7.42 -3.92
C LEU A 231 -20.92 7.45 -3.22
N PHE A 232 -21.38 6.30 -2.78
CA PHE A 232 -22.53 6.17 -1.90
C PHE A 232 -22.35 4.98 -0.98
N TRP A 233 -22.98 5.07 0.19
CA TRP A 233 -22.96 4.02 1.18
C TRP A 233 -24.25 3.19 1.12
N VAL A 234 -24.18 1.94 1.56
CA VAL A 234 -25.34 1.09 1.83
C VAL A 234 -25.12 0.37 3.16
N GLN A 235 -26.15 0.28 3.99
CA GLN A 235 -26.11 -0.61 5.14
C GLN A 235 -26.49 -2.02 4.67
N GLU A 236 -25.59 -2.98 4.78
CA GLU A 236 -25.83 -4.35 4.33
C GLU A 236 -26.51 -5.22 5.39
N SER A 237 -26.17 -5.02 6.67
CA SER A 237 -26.69 -5.84 7.76
C SER A 237 -26.64 -5.13 9.12
N GLY A 238 -27.25 -5.77 10.13
CA GLY A 238 -27.33 -5.26 11.51
C GLY A 238 -28.57 -4.38 11.77
N PRO A 239 -28.72 -3.87 13.00
CA PRO A 239 -29.81 -2.95 13.35
C PRO A 239 -29.80 -1.71 12.45
N ALA A 240 -30.97 -1.29 11.95
CA ALA A 240 -31.06 -0.10 11.10
C ALA A 240 -30.70 1.16 11.89
N VAL A 241 -29.60 1.81 11.52
CA VAL A 241 -29.05 3.00 12.22
C VAL A 241 -29.09 4.27 11.37
N VAL A 242 -29.45 4.15 10.09
CA VAL A 242 -29.56 5.27 9.14
C VAL A 242 -30.90 5.21 8.41
N THR A 243 -31.60 6.34 8.32
CA THR A 243 -32.86 6.47 7.56
C THR A 243 -32.70 7.20 6.22
N ASN A 244 -31.61 7.96 6.03
CA ASN A 244 -31.25 8.65 4.79
C ASN A 244 -29.75 8.48 4.52
N ILE A 245 -29.38 7.51 3.69
CA ILE A 245 -27.97 7.32 3.35
C ILE A 245 -27.55 8.43 2.38
N ASN A 246 -26.57 9.24 2.80
CA ASN A 246 -26.08 10.37 2.02
C ASN A 246 -25.38 9.91 0.73
N GLN A 247 -25.53 10.71 -0.34
CA GLN A 247 -24.63 10.65 -1.49
C GLN A 247 -23.31 11.33 -1.12
N GLY A 248 -22.19 10.64 -1.29
CA GLY A 248 -20.85 11.15 -0.99
C GLY A 248 -20.00 10.21 -0.13
N ALA A 249 -18.76 10.63 0.11
CA ALA A 249 -17.75 9.87 0.83
C ALA A 249 -18.04 9.69 2.33
N ASN A 250 -18.82 10.59 2.94
CA ASN A 250 -19.02 10.63 4.40
C ASN A 250 -20.40 10.14 4.81
N LEU A 251 -20.44 9.23 5.79
CA LEU A 251 -21.66 8.73 6.43
C LEU A 251 -21.57 8.95 7.94
N SER A 252 -22.61 9.53 8.55
CA SER A 252 -22.70 9.67 10.01
C SER A 252 -23.97 9.01 10.55
N PHE A 253 -23.83 8.30 11.67
CA PHE A 253 -24.94 7.60 12.33
C PHE A 253 -24.68 7.48 13.83
N VAL A 254 -25.70 7.04 14.58
CA VAL A 254 -25.58 6.74 16.01
C VAL A 254 -25.47 5.23 16.18
N ALA A 255 -24.43 4.76 16.87
CA ALA A 255 -24.20 3.34 17.11
C ALA A 255 -25.38 2.72 17.90
N PRO A 256 -25.76 1.45 17.64
CA PRO A 256 -26.80 0.78 18.42
C PRO A 256 -26.51 0.81 19.92
N SER A 257 -27.56 0.84 20.74
CA SER A 257 -27.44 0.80 22.21
C SER A 257 -27.16 -0.60 22.74
N ASP A 258 -27.41 -1.64 21.94
CA ASP A 258 -27.25 -3.04 22.33
C ASP A 258 -25.77 -3.43 22.32
N PRO A 259 -25.17 -3.78 23.48
CA PRO A 259 -23.77 -4.18 23.52
C PRO A 259 -23.54 -5.47 22.73
N GLY A 260 -22.45 -5.51 21.96
CA GLY A 260 -22.14 -6.62 21.05
C GLY A 260 -22.93 -6.61 19.73
N ALA A 261 -23.80 -5.62 19.49
CA ALA A 261 -24.40 -5.44 18.18
C ALA A 261 -23.33 -5.14 17.12
N ALA A 262 -23.53 -5.68 15.92
CA ALA A 262 -22.68 -5.42 14.77
C ALA A 262 -23.51 -4.84 13.62
N VAL A 263 -22.97 -3.81 12.96
CA VAL A 263 -23.53 -3.19 11.75
C VAL A 263 -22.47 -3.23 10.66
N LYS A 264 -22.86 -3.62 9.45
CA LYS A 264 -21.98 -3.63 8.28
C LYS A 264 -22.43 -2.59 7.27
N PHE A 265 -21.50 -1.76 6.81
CA PHE A 265 -21.70 -0.83 5.71
C PHE A 265 -20.82 -1.19 4.53
N GLN A 266 -21.32 -0.94 3.32
CA GLN A 266 -20.58 -1.05 2.08
C GLN A 266 -20.48 0.33 1.42
N LEU A 267 -19.26 0.72 1.08
CA LEU A 267 -18.97 1.85 0.21
C LEU A 267 -19.02 1.37 -1.23
N ILE A 268 -19.76 2.07 -2.09
CA ILE A 268 -19.93 1.72 -3.49
C ILE A 268 -19.50 2.90 -4.36
N GLY A 269 -18.64 2.63 -5.33
CA GLY A 269 -18.21 3.54 -6.37
C GLY A 269 -18.58 3.02 -7.76
N ASN A 270 -18.98 3.92 -8.67
CA ASN A 270 -19.26 3.56 -10.05
C ASN A 270 -18.10 3.98 -10.97
N ALA A 271 -17.37 2.98 -11.48
CA ALA A 271 -16.32 3.15 -12.48
C ALA A 271 -16.88 2.79 -13.87
N ASN A 272 -17.43 3.78 -14.57
CA ASN A 272 -17.92 3.65 -15.96
C ASN A 272 -18.90 2.48 -16.19
N GLY A 273 -19.79 2.22 -15.23
CA GLY A 273 -20.80 1.16 -15.30
C GLY A 273 -20.45 -0.10 -14.50
N THR A 274 -19.20 -0.24 -14.05
CA THR A 274 -18.79 -1.30 -13.12
C THR A 274 -18.85 -0.77 -11.69
N LEU A 275 -19.49 -1.52 -10.79
CA LEU A 275 -19.49 -1.20 -9.36
C LEU A 275 -18.21 -1.75 -8.72
N VAL A 276 -17.53 -0.87 -7.98
CA VAL A 276 -16.40 -1.21 -7.11
C VAL A 276 -16.86 -1.00 -5.68
N THR A 277 -16.59 -1.95 -4.80
CA THR A 277 -17.13 -1.97 -3.44
C THR A 277 -16.05 -2.23 -2.41
N ASP A 278 -16.24 -1.70 -1.21
CA ASP A 278 -15.47 -2.06 -0.03
C ASP A 278 -16.36 -2.01 1.23
N ASP A 279 -16.03 -2.80 2.24
CA ASP A 279 -16.88 -3.01 3.42
C ASP A 279 -16.20 -2.54 4.70
N VAL A 280 -17.01 -2.03 5.64
CA VAL A 280 -16.57 -1.71 7.00
C VAL A 280 -17.55 -2.25 8.03
N HIS A 281 -17.01 -2.89 9.06
CA HIS A 281 -17.74 -3.46 10.19
C HIS A 281 -17.62 -2.58 11.42
N ILE A 282 -18.76 -2.30 12.03
CA ILE A 282 -18.88 -1.52 13.26
C ILE A 282 -19.42 -2.42 14.34
N THR A 283 -18.59 -2.68 15.35
CA THR A 283 -18.95 -3.50 16.51
C THR A 283 -19.14 -2.61 17.72
N VAL A 284 -20.31 -2.72 18.36
CA VAL A 284 -20.58 -2.03 19.63
C VAL A 284 -19.86 -2.78 20.74
N GLN A 285 -18.98 -2.09 21.46
CA GLN A 285 -18.22 -2.68 22.55
C GLN A 285 -19.16 -3.31 23.58
N PRO A 286 -18.94 -4.57 23.96
CA PRO A 286 -19.61 -5.15 25.12
C PRO A 286 -19.36 -4.27 26.35
N PRO A 287 -20.22 -4.33 27.39
CA PRO A 287 -19.89 -3.67 28.65
C PRO A 287 -18.50 -4.16 29.07
N ALA A 288 -17.64 -3.24 29.53
CA ALA A 288 -16.31 -3.62 29.99
C ALA A 288 -16.46 -4.80 30.96
N ALA A 289 -15.82 -5.92 30.62
CA ALA A 289 -15.73 -7.03 31.55
C ALA A 289 -15.13 -6.46 32.84
N GLU A 290 -15.82 -6.64 33.97
CA GLU A 290 -15.24 -6.29 35.27
C GLU A 290 -13.84 -6.91 35.34
N PRO A 291 -12.80 -6.15 35.73
CA PRO A 291 -11.46 -6.69 35.79
C PRO A 291 -11.49 -7.91 36.71
N ALA A 292 -11.15 -9.08 36.17
CA ALA A 292 -10.87 -10.24 36.98
C ALA A 292 -9.76 -9.83 37.95
N GLY A 293 -10.12 -9.74 39.24
CA GLY A 293 -9.17 -9.38 40.28
C GLY A 293 -7.93 -10.27 40.16
N GLU A 294 -6.77 -9.62 40.13
CA GLU A 294 -5.48 -10.28 40.23
C GLU A 294 -5.50 -11.11 41.52
N GLN A 295 -5.61 -12.43 41.41
CA GLN A 295 -5.55 -13.29 42.58
C GLN A 295 -4.10 -13.27 43.06
N GLN A 296 -3.84 -12.48 44.09
CA GLN A 296 -2.60 -12.49 44.84
C GLN A 296 -2.34 -13.94 45.28
N GLN A 297 -1.29 -14.55 44.75
CA GLN A 297 -0.96 -15.95 45.02
C GLN A 297 -0.71 -16.10 46.53
N VAL A 298 -1.63 -16.78 47.22
CA VAL A 298 -1.54 -16.98 48.66
C VAL A 298 -0.33 -17.85 48.96
N ALA A 299 0.60 -17.34 49.75
CA ALA A 299 1.80 -18.05 50.14
C ALA A 299 1.45 -19.39 50.80
N SER A 300 2.00 -20.49 50.30
CA SER A 300 1.63 -21.84 50.71
C SER A 300 2.76 -22.85 50.55
N ILE A 301 2.65 -23.98 51.24
CA ILE A 301 3.48 -25.15 50.98
C ILE A 301 2.95 -25.85 49.73
N ILE A 302 3.72 -25.80 48.65
CA ILE A 302 3.33 -26.30 47.32
C ILE A 302 3.83 -27.72 47.04
N SER A 303 4.72 -28.25 47.90
CA SER A 303 5.17 -29.64 47.85
C SER A 303 5.69 -30.10 49.20
N GLY A 304 5.55 -31.39 49.48
CA GLY A 304 5.85 -32.00 50.77
C GLY A 304 4.70 -31.87 51.78
N GLN A 305 4.81 -32.60 52.88
CA GLN A 305 3.84 -32.58 53.97
C GLN A 305 4.55 -32.28 55.28
N VAL A 306 3.95 -31.43 56.12
CA VAL A 306 4.45 -31.10 57.46
C VAL A 306 3.95 -32.15 58.45
N PHE A 307 4.88 -32.80 59.15
CA PHE A 307 4.59 -33.81 60.16
C PHE A 307 4.86 -33.26 61.58
N PRO A 308 3.86 -33.27 62.48
CA PRO A 308 4.08 -32.97 63.90
C PRO A 308 5.03 -33.97 64.56
N GLY A 309 5.92 -33.50 65.44
CA GLY A 309 6.86 -34.33 66.19
C GLY A 309 8.03 -34.89 65.37
N GLY A 310 8.24 -34.41 64.14
CA GLY A 310 9.23 -34.93 63.19
C GLY A 310 9.96 -33.86 62.39
N ILE A 311 10.84 -34.31 61.50
CA ILE A 311 11.49 -33.46 60.49
C ILE A 311 10.79 -33.67 59.16
N SER A 312 10.40 -32.57 58.51
CA SER A 312 9.72 -32.55 57.21
C SER A 312 10.58 -31.86 56.17
N MET A 313 10.42 -32.26 54.91
CA MET A 313 11.01 -31.55 53.76
C MET A 313 9.88 -31.03 52.89
N VAL A 314 9.90 -29.73 52.62
CA VAL A 314 8.82 -29.05 51.89
C VAL A 314 9.38 -28.06 50.87
N VAL A 315 8.52 -27.62 49.95
CA VAL A 315 8.80 -26.51 49.03
C VAL A 315 7.76 -25.42 49.25
N PHE A 316 8.21 -24.19 49.48
CA PHE A 316 7.37 -23.02 49.70
C PHE A 316 7.18 -22.22 48.40
N SER A 317 6.00 -21.65 48.21
CA SER A 317 5.68 -20.84 47.03
C SER A 317 6.45 -19.52 46.95
N GLY A 318 7.16 -19.11 48.00
CA GLY A 318 7.79 -17.80 48.12
C GLY A 318 6.92 -16.81 48.90
N GLY A 319 7.55 -15.77 49.44
CA GLY A 319 6.91 -14.79 50.33
C GLY A 319 7.78 -14.42 51.52
N THR A 320 7.19 -13.85 52.56
CA THR A 320 7.86 -13.47 53.81
C THR A 320 8.08 -14.67 54.73
N THR A 321 8.91 -14.48 55.76
CA THR A 321 9.12 -15.54 56.78
C THR A 321 7.84 -15.73 57.61
N GLU A 322 7.07 -14.67 57.82
CA GLU A 322 5.78 -14.68 58.51
C GLU A 322 4.74 -15.50 57.75
N GLU A 323 4.60 -15.27 56.44
CA GLU A 323 3.72 -16.05 55.55
C GLU A 323 4.13 -17.52 55.50
N LEU A 324 5.42 -17.82 55.52
CA LEU A 324 5.91 -19.19 55.63
C LEU A 324 5.50 -19.83 56.97
N ILE A 325 5.63 -19.13 58.08
CA ILE A 325 5.21 -19.63 59.41
C ILE A 325 3.72 -19.96 59.41
N GLU A 326 2.89 -19.08 58.84
CA GLU A 326 1.46 -19.31 58.69
C GLU A 326 1.15 -20.52 57.79
N ALA A 327 1.82 -20.63 56.64
CA ALA A 327 1.66 -21.73 55.70
C ALA A 327 2.07 -23.10 56.29
N ILE A 328 3.05 -23.12 57.19
CA ILE A 328 3.49 -24.34 57.88
C ILE A 328 2.46 -24.81 58.92
N GLY A 329 1.80 -23.87 59.60
CA GLY A 329 0.72 -24.17 60.55
C GLY A 329 1.14 -24.94 61.81
N CYS A 330 2.42 -24.94 62.17
CA CYS A 330 2.90 -25.64 63.36
C CYS A 330 2.63 -24.86 64.66
N PRO A 331 2.41 -25.55 65.79
CA PRO A 331 2.31 -24.89 67.09
C PRO A 331 3.56 -24.06 67.38
N LEU A 332 3.35 -22.78 67.73
CA LEU A 332 4.45 -21.91 68.14
C LEU A 332 4.68 -22.04 69.66
N PRO A 333 5.93 -21.93 70.14
CA PRO A 333 7.15 -21.53 69.43
C PRO A 333 8.06 -22.70 69.00
N THR A 334 7.52 -23.91 68.80
CA THR A 334 8.36 -25.11 68.56
C THR A 334 8.88 -25.27 67.13
N LEU A 335 8.53 -24.33 66.24
CA LEU A 335 8.94 -24.35 64.84
C LEU A 335 10.41 -23.91 64.68
N ALA A 336 11.22 -24.83 64.15
CA ALA A 336 12.52 -24.55 63.57
C ALA A 336 12.53 -24.91 62.08
N MET A 337 13.20 -24.11 61.26
CA MET A 337 13.31 -24.32 59.82
C MET A 337 14.73 -24.06 59.36
N TRP A 338 15.15 -24.77 58.31
CA TRP A 338 16.45 -24.64 57.70
C TRP A 338 16.32 -24.55 56.19
N ALA A 339 17.05 -23.61 55.59
CA ALA A 339 17.22 -23.49 54.15
C ALA A 339 18.68 -23.73 53.79
N SER A 340 18.94 -24.30 52.62
CA SER A 340 20.30 -24.48 52.12
C SER A 340 20.83 -23.20 51.50
N THR A 341 22.05 -22.84 51.84
CA THR A 341 22.82 -21.81 51.12
C THR A 341 23.29 -22.36 49.77
N SER A 342 23.77 -21.47 48.90
CA SER A 342 24.44 -21.82 47.64
C SER A 342 25.69 -22.69 47.81
N THR A 343 26.24 -22.75 49.02
CA THR A 343 27.43 -23.55 49.36
C THR A 343 27.11 -24.89 50.03
N GLY A 344 25.82 -25.22 50.19
CA GLY A 344 25.35 -26.47 50.79
C GLY A 344 25.30 -26.47 52.34
N SER A 345 25.65 -25.35 52.99
CA SER A 345 25.45 -25.18 54.43
C SER A 345 23.99 -24.82 54.74
N LEU A 346 23.47 -25.24 55.91
CA LEU A 346 22.12 -24.89 56.35
C LEU A 346 22.09 -23.60 57.17
N VAL A 347 21.14 -22.71 56.86
CA VAL A 347 20.82 -21.51 57.64
C VAL A 347 19.51 -21.74 58.38
N GLN A 348 19.53 -21.50 59.69
CA GLN A 348 18.41 -21.80 60.59
C GLN A 348 17.58 -20.55 60.89
N TYR A 349 16.27 -20.76 61.01
CA TYR A 349 15.35 -19.87 61.70
C TYR A 349 14.58 -20.64 62.77
N THR A 350 14.42 -20.04 63.93
CA THR A 350 13.63 -20.63 65.02
C THR A 350 12.70 -19.58 65.60
N VAL A 351 11.42 -19.89 65.60
CA VAL A 351 10.37 -18.95 66.02
C VAL A 351 10.53 -18.62 67.51
N GLY A 352 10.35 -17.35 67.88
CA GLY A 352 10.40 -16.89 69.26
C GLY A 352 11.80 -16.84 69.89
N ARG A 353 12.88 -17.00 69.11
CA ARG A 353 14.26 -16.84 69.60
C ARG A 353 14.79 -15.41 69.41
N PRO A 354 15.76 -14.96 70.22
CA PRO A 354 16.36 -13.64 70.07
C PRO A 354 16.94 -13.41 68.67
N ALA A 355 16.95 -12.16 68.20
CA ALA A 355 17.34 -11.82 66.83
C ALA A 355 18.72 -12.34 66.42
N PHE A 356 19.69 -12.42 67.35
CA PHE A 356 21.03 -12.94 67.03
C PHE A 356 21.03 -14.42 66.59
N VAL A 357 20.05 -15.22 67.02
CA VAL A 357 19.90 -16.64 66.63
C VAL A 357 19.47 -16.74 65.16
N ASN A 358 18.62 -15.82 64.71
CA ASN A 358 18.05 -15.82 63.37
C ASN A 358 18.77 -14.84 62.40
N ALA A 359 19.84 -14.17 62.83
CA ALA A 359 20.49 -13.10 62.08
C ALA A 359 20.96 -13.54 60.68
N SER A 360 21.51 -14.75 60.56
CA SER A 360 21.93 -15.32 59.27
C SER A 360 20.76 -15.58 58.32
N TRP A 361 19.60 -16.01 58.84
CA TRP A 361 18.38 -16.18 58.06
C TRP A 361 17.84 -14.84 57.58
N THR A 362 17.70 -13.88 58.49
CA THR A 362 17.24 -12.53 58.15
C THR A 362 18.15 -11.87 57.11
N SER A 363 19.46 -12.08 57.19
CA SER A 363 20.40 -11.59 56.18
C SER A 363 20.24 -12.30 54.84
N MET A 364 19.96 -13.60 54.83
CA MET A 364 19.81 -14.40 53.60
C MET A 364 18.50 -14.09 52.87
N PHE A 365 17.41 -13.90 53.62
CA PHE A 365 16.06 -13.67 53.10
C PHE A 365 15.55 -12.26 53.43
N ALA A 366 16.43 -11.26 53.36
CA ALA A 366 16.10 -9.86 53.67
C ALA A 366 14.98 -9.29 52.78
N ASN A 367 14.83 -9.85 51.56
CA ASN A 367 13.79 -9.47 50.59
C ASN A 367 12.69 -10.55 50.46
N GLY A 368 12.55 -11.43 51.46
CA GLY A 368 11.67 -12.60 51.39
C GLY A 368 12.35 -13.85 50.84
N LEU A 369 11.65 -14.97 50.98
CA LEU A 369 12.02 -16.25 50.40
C LEU A 369 11.60 -16.27 48.92
N PRO A 370 12.52 -16.62 48.00
CA PRO A 370 12.17 -16.83 46.60
C PRO A 370 11.10 -17.92 46.41
N GLU A 371 10.46 -17.91 45.26
CA GLU A 371 9.57 -19.01 44.88
C GLU A 371 10.31 -20.34 44.82
N LEU A 372 9.58 -21.42 45.06
CA LEU A 372 10.08 -22.80 45.03
C LEU A 372 11.22 -23.04 46.05
N THR A 373 11.25 -22.31 47.18
CA THR A 373 12.32 -22.47 48.18
C THR A 373 12.17 -23.81 48.91
N PRO A 374 13.17 -24.72 48.83
CA PRO A 374 13.16 -25.98 49.57
C PRO A 374 13.59 -25.77 51.03
N LEU A 375 12.85 -26.38 51.94
CA LEU A 375 13.02 -26.18 53.38
C LEU A 375 13.00 -27.51 54.13
N LEU A 376 13.85 -27.61 55.14
CA LEU A 376 13.73 -28.60 56.20
C LEU A 376 13.02 -27.96 57.38
N LEU A 377 11.99 -28.61 57.90
CA LEU A 377 11.18 -28.10 59.01
C LEU A 377 11.22 -29.09 60.16
N LYS A 378 11.26 -28.59 61.38
CA LYS A 378 11.00 -29.38 62.59
C LYS A 378 9.88 -28.71 63.37
N CYS A 379 8.82 -29.46 63.59
CA CYS A 379 7.73 -29.08 64.46
C CYS A 379 7.74 -30.04 65.65
N GLU A 380 7.96 -29.54 66.86
CA GLU A 380 7.87 -30.37 68.08
C GLU A 380 6.45 -30.46 68.60
#